data_AF-A0A916XJ06-F1
#
_entry.id   AF-A0A916XJ06-F1
#
_cell.length_a   1.000
_cell.length_b   1.000
_cell.length_c   1.000
_cell.angle_alpha   90.00
_cell.angle_beta   90.00
_cell.angle_gamma   90.00
#
_symmetry.space_group_name_H-M   'P 1'
#
loop_
_entity.id
_entity.type
_entity.pdbx_description
1 polymer ?
#
loop_
_entity_poly.entity_id
_entity_poly.type
_entity_poly.pdbx_seq_one_letter_code
_entity_poly.pdbx_strand_id
1 'polypeptide(L)'
;MSTQANAVKSVTIENLEAAFAGESMAHIKYRYFAKIAREAGAEEIAKAFEATADQEVMHAFGHLDLLYPKNQLTPEKALEIAIEGETYEYTEMYPKFRHLAVQEGNDAAVKEYDEQIEESRVHAEQFKRTLEIAAKRFAALAKVEERHANHYQSVLDKAKAA
;
A
#
# COMPACT_ATOMS: atom_id res chain seq x y z
N MET A 1 23.92 27.85 -7.84
CA MET A 1 24.02 26.40 -7.55
C MET A 1 23.27 26.16 -6.25
N SER A 2 22.02 25.69 -6.35
CA SER A 2 21.19 25.40 -5.18
C SER A 2 21.62 24.05 -4.61
N THR A 3 22.19 24.08 -3.41
CA THR A 3 22.55 22.90 -2.63
C THR A 3 21.29 22.15 -2.25
N GLN A 4 21.05 21.00 -2.86
CA GLN A 4 20.16 19.99 -2.30
C GLN A 4 20.74 19.56 -0.95
N ALA A 5 20.15 20.05 0.14
CA ALA A 5 20.41 19.51 1.45
C ALA A 5 19.89 18.07 1.45
N ASN A 6 20.80 17.11 1.59
CA ASN A 6 20.44 15.73 1.92
C ASN A 6 19.61 15.76 3.21
N ALA A 7 18.29 15.65 3.08
CA ALA A 7 17.41 15.53 4.22
C ALA A 7 17.74 14.18 4.89
N VAL A 8 18.38 14.22 6.05
CA VAL A 8 18.60 13.03 6.88
C VAL A 8 17.23 12.47 7.24
N LYS A 9 16.95 11.23 6.85
CA LYS A 9 15.71 10.54 7.19
C LYS A 9 15.60 10.49 8.72
N SER A 10 14.42 10.79 9.26
CA SER A 10 14.20 10.79 10.69
C SER A 10 14.34 9.38 11.26
N VAL A 11 15.17 9.21 12.30
CA VAL A 11 15.33 7.93 13.01
C VAL A 11 13.98 7.42 13.53
N THR A 12 13.07 8.31 13.93
CA THR A 12 11.72 7.92 14.34
C THR A 12 10.92 7.32 13.19
N ILE A 13 11.07 7.85 11.96
CA ILE A 13 10.40 7.31 10.78
C ILE A 13 10.97 5.93 10.43
N GLU A 14 12.29 5.76 10.49
CA GLU A 14 12.94 4.46 10.30
C GLU A 14 12.46 3.43 11.33
N ASN A 15 12.34 3.83 12.60
CA ASN A 15 11.82 2.96 13.65
C ASN A 15 10.35 2.58 13.41
N LEU A 16 9.52 3.50 12.91
CA LEU A 16 8.12 3.22 12.58
C LEU A 16 7.99 2.25 11.38
N GLU A 17 8.81 2.42 10.35
CA GLU A 17 8.87 1.48 9.22
C GLU A 17 9.33 0.09 9.67
N ALA A 18 10.35 0.03 10.52
CA ALA A 18 10.84 -1.23 11.10
C ALA A 18 9.79 -1.91 11.99
N ALA A 19 9.06 -1.15 12.80
CA ALA A 19 7.96 -1.66 13.61
C ALA A 19 6.83 -2.19 12.73
N PHE A 20 6.40 -1.42 11.72
CA PHE A 20 5.39 -1.86 10.75
C PHE A 20 5.79 -3.16 10.04
N ALA A 21 7.04 -3.28 9.59
CA ALA A 21 7.56 -4.51 9.00
C ALA A 21 7.55 -5.67 10.01
N GLY A 22 7.94 -5.40 11.26
CA GLY A 22 7.91 -6.35 12.38
C GLY A 22 6.52 -6.92 12.63
N GLU A 23 5.51 -6.06 12.79
CA GLU A 23 4.12 -6.44 13.03
C GLU A 23 3.51 -7.18 11.83
N SER A 24 3.83 -6.75 10.60
CA SER A 24 3.40 -7.44 9.38
C SER A 24 3.94 -8.87 9.29
N MET A 25 5.23 -9.04 9.63
CA MET A 25 5.86 -10.37 9.71
C MET A 25 5.28 -11.22 10.85
N ALA A 26 4.97 -10.62 12.00
CA ALA A 26 4.37 -11.31 13.14
C ALA A 26 2.97 -11.83 12.79
N HIS A 27 2.13 -10.98 12.20
CA HIS A 27 0.79 -11.34 11.73
C HIS A 27 0.82 -12.59 10.84
N ILE A 28 1.61 -12.58 9.76
CA ILE A 28 1.62 -13.68 8.80
C ILE A 28 2.22 -14.97 9.41
N LYS A 29 3.22 -14.85 10.28
CA LYS A 29 3.79 -15.99 11.03
C LYS A 29 2.76 -16.63 11.94
N TYR A 30 2.03 -15.84 12.72
CA TYR A 30 1.03 -16.38 13.65
C TYR A 30 -0.14 -17.03 12.92
N ARG A 31 -0.58 -16.48 11.78
CA ARG A 31 -1.54 -17.16 10.90
C ARG A 31 -1.03 -18.52 10.42
N TYR A 32 0.23 -18.59 9.99
CA TYR A 32 0.84 -19.84 9.57
C TYR A 32 0.98 -20.84 10.74
N PHE A 33 1.35 -20.38 11.92
CA PHE A 33 1.45 -21.23 13.12
C PHE A 33 0.07 -21.74 13.57
N ALA A 34 -0.98 -20.92 13.45
CA ALA A 34 -2.34 -21.36 13.71
C ALA A 34 -2.77 -22.50 12.79
N LYS A 35 -2.43 -22.40 11.49
CA LYS A 35 -2.66 -23.50 10.53
C LYS A 35 -1.97 -24.79 10.99
N ILE A 36 -0.68 -24.72 11.35
CA ILE A 36 0.08 -25.90 11.82
C ILE A 36 -0.53 -26.46 13.11
N ALA A 37 -0.90 -25.61 14.07
CA ALA A 37 -1.52 -26.03 15.32
C ALA A 37 -2.85 -26.77 15.09
N ARG A 38 -3.67 -26.27 14.16
CA ARG A 38 -4.94 -26.91 13.77
C ARG A 38 -4.70 -28.26 13.09
N GLU A 39 -3.71 -28.38 12.22
CA GLU A 39 -3.31 -29.66 11.60
C GLU A 39 -2.85 -30.69 12.64
N ALA A 40 -2.28 -30.23 13.75
CA ALA A 40 -1.89 -31.07 14.89
C ALA A 40 -3.04 -31.36 15.89
N GLY A 41 -4.26 -30.86 15.64
CA GLY A 41 -5.41 -31.01 16.54
C GLY A 41 -5.40 -30.09 17.77
N ALA A 42 -4.50 -29.11 17.83
CA ALA A 42 -4.36 -28.15 18.93
C ALA A 42 -5.19 -26.88 18.69
N GLU A 43 -6.53 -27.03 18.68
CA GLU A 43 -7.45 -25.95 18.28
C GLU A 43 -7.35 -24.70 19.17
N GLU A 44 -7.18 -24.84 20.49
CA GLU A 44 -7.07 -23.68 21.38
C GLU A 44 -5.77 -22.89 21.17
N ILE A 45 -4.69 -23.56 20.77
CA ILE A 45 -3.44 -22.90 20.39
C ILE A 45 -3.61 -22.16 19.06
N ALA A 46 -4.30 -22.78 18.09
CA ALA A 46 -4.59 -22.15 16.82
C ALA A 46 -5.40 -20.85 17.00
N LYS A 47 -6.44 -20.89 17.83
CA LYS A 47 -7.24 -19.70 18.17
C LYS A 47 -6.43 -18.61 18.85
N ALA A 48 -5.53 -18.99 19.76
CA ALA A 48 -4.65 -18.02 20.43
C ALA A 48 -3.75 -17.30 19.41
N PHE A 49 -3.12 -18.04 18.49
CA PHE A 49 -2.33 -17.43 17.41
C PHE A 49 -3.17 -16.55 16.49
N GLU A 50 -4.37 -16.98 16.10
CA GLU A 50 -5.27 -16.17 15.26
C GLU A 50 -5.66 -14.86 15.96
N ALA A 51 -6.04 -14.92 17.24
CA ALA A 51 -6.39 -13.74 18.01
C ALA A 51 -5.23 -12.77 18.17
N THR A 52 -4.01 -13.27 18.40
CA THR A 52 -2.81 -12.42 18.43
C THR A 52 -2.51 -11.84 17.05
N ALA A 53 -2.60 -12.63 15.97
CA ALA A 53 -2.41 -12.13 14.61
C ALA A 53 -3.35 -10.97 14.27
N ASP A 54 -4.62 -11.05 14.69
CA ASP A 54 -5.59 -9.97 14.49
C ASP A 54 -5.21 -8.70 15.27
N GLN A 55 -4.56 -8.83 16.44
CA GLN A 55 -4.03 -7.69 17.21
C GLN A 55 -2.83 -7.04 16.53
N GLU A 56 -1.91 -7.82 15.94
CA GLU A 56 -0.74 -7.26 15.25
C GLU A 56 -1.13 -6.41 14.03
N VAL A 57 -2.27 -6.72 13.37
CA VAL A 57 -2.81 -5.84 12.31
C VAL A 57 -3.16 -4.46 12.89
N MET A 58 -3.69 -4.40 14.11
CA MET A 58 -4.04 -3.12 14.75
C MET A 58 -2.78 -2.33 15.13
N HIS A 59 -1.72 -3.00 15.59
CA HIS A 59 -0.42 -2.36 15.81
C HIS A 59 0.16 -1.82 14.50
N ALA A 60 0.17 -2.63 13.44
CA ALA A 60 0.62 -2.23 12.11
C ALA A 60 -0.15 -1.01 11.59
N PHE A 61 -1.48 -0.97 11.74
CA PHE A 61 -2.30 0.20 11.38
C PHE A 61 -1.97 1.43 12.21
N GLY A 62 -1.67 1.28 13.50
CA GLY A 62 -1.19 2.39 14.33
C GLY A 62 0.10 3.01 13.82
N HIS A 63 1.05 2.19 13.35
CA HIS A 63 2.29 2.67 12.72
C HIS A 63 2.03 3.33 11.36
N LEU A 64 1.16 2.75 10.53
CA LEU A 64 0.77 3.33 9.25
C LEU A 64 0.04 4.67 9.39
N ASP A 65 -0.79 4.86 10.42
CA ASP A 65 -1.44 6.16 10.69
C ASP A 65 -0.42 7.27 10.98
N LEU A 66 0.78 6.93 11.50
CA LEU A 66 1.89 7.87 11.74
C LEU A 66 2.76 8.07 10.50
N LEU A 67 2.98 7.03 9.70
CA LEU A 67 3.78 7.08 8.47
C LEU A 67 3.02 7.73 7.31
N TYR A 68 1.72 7.50 7.23
CA TYR A 68 0.81 7.98 6.18
C TYR A 68 -0.42 8.65 6.81
N PRO A 69 -0.24 9.88 7.36
CA PRO A 69 -1.34 10.59 8.02
C PRO A 69 -2.57 10.73 7.10
N LYS A 70 -3.76 10.45 7.63
CA LYS A 70 -5.03 10.44 6.87
C LYS A 70 -5.35 11.74 6.12
N ASN A 71 -4.89 12.87 6.64
CA ASN A 71 -5.05 14.18 5.99
C ASN A 71 -4.10 14.39 4.79
N GLN A 72 -3.14 13.49 4.58
CA GLN A 72 -2.16 13.51 3.49
C GLN A 72 -2.32 12.30 2.55
N LEU A 73 -3.07 11.27 2.93
CA LEU A 73 -3.28 10.06 2.14
C LEU A 73 -4.66 10.05 1.48
N THR A 74 -4.74 10.51 0.24
CA THR A 74 -5.95 10.34 -0.60
C THR A 74 -5.93 8.97 -1.30
N PRO A 75 -7.08 8.47 -1.79
CA PRO A 75 -7.12 7.23 -2.57
C PRO A 75 -6.21 7.25 -3.82
N GLU A 76 -6.07 8.39 -4.49
CA GLU A 76 -5.15 8.58 -5.60
C GLU A 76 -3.71 8.45 -5.14
N LYS A 77 -3.36 9.06 -4.01
CA LYS A 77 -2.01 8.95 -3.47
C LYS A 77 -1.68 7.52 -3.02
N ALA A 78 -2.65 6.81 -2.46
CA ALA A 78 -2.51 5.40 -2.11
C ALA A 78 -2.28 4.53 -3.35
N LEU A 79 -3.00 4.79 -4.45
CA LEU A 79 -2.78 4.11 -5.74
C LEU A 79 -1.39 4.41 -6.31
N GLU A 80 -0.91 5.65 -6.23
CA GLU A 80 0.45 6.00 -6.66
C GLU A 80 1.51 5.22 -5.88
N ILE A 81 1.37 5.13 -4.56
CA ILE A 81 2.29 4.38 -3.69
C ILE A 81 2.26 2.89 -4.05
N ALA A 82 1.07 2.31 -4.25
CA ALA A 82 0.94 0.91 -4.67
C ALA A 82 1.59 0.66 -6.03
N ILE A 83 1.38 1.55 -7.01
CA ILE A 83 2.02 1.46 -8.33
C ILE A 83 3.54 1.50 -8.22
N GLU A 84 4.09 2.40 -7.39
CA GLU A 84 5.52 2.51 -7.16
C GLU A 84 6.10 1.24 -6.54
N GLY A 85 5.44 0.71 -5.50
CA GLY A 85 5.83 -0.54 -4.84
C GLY A 85 5.85 -1.71 -5.82
N GLU A 86 4.72 -1.99 -6.48
CA GLU A 86 4.61 -3.08 -7.45
C GLU A 86 5.62 -2.92 -8.60
N THR A 87 5.84 -1.69 -9.07
CA THR A 87 6.84 -1.41 -10.12
C THR A 87 8.24 -1.76 -9.65
N TYR A 88 8.63 -1.31 -8.46
CA TYR A 88 9.92 -1.65 -7.88
C TYR A 88 10.10 -3.18 -7.74
N GLU A 89 9.05 -3.88 -7.33
CA GLU A 89 9.07 -5.33 -7.18
C GLU A 89 9.40 -6.04 -8.51
N TYR A 90 8.67 -5.75 -9.59
CA TYR A 90 8.86 -6.44 -10.87
C TYR A 90 10.03 -5.93 -11.72
N THR A 91 10.49 -4.68 -11.53
CA THR A 91 11.62 -4.14 -12.32
C THR A 91 12.97 -4.29 -11.63
N GLU A 92 13.02 -4.29 -10.30
CA GLU A 92 14.28 -4.24 -9.55
C GLU A 92 14.43 -5.38 -8.55
N MET A 93 13.49 -5.51 -7.60
CA MET A 93 13.65 -6.38 -6.43
C MET A 93 13.66 -7.86 -6.80
N TYR A 94 12.56 -8.36 -7.38
CA TYR A 94 12.47 -9.77 -7.74
C TYR A 94 13.44 -10.18 -8.85
N PRO A 95 13.71 -9.38 -9.90
CA PRO A 95 14.75 -9.70 -10.87
C PRO A 95 16.13 -9.88 -10.22
N LYS A 96 16.48 -9.04 -9.23
CA LYS A 96 17.72 -9.18 -8.46
C LYS A 96 17.72 -10.45 -7.62
N PHE A 97 16.65 -10.72 -6.88
CA PHE A 97 16.56 -11.93 -6.03
C PHE A 97 16.60 -13.21 -6.86
N ARG A 98 15.86 -13.24 -7.97
CA ARG A 98 15.90 -14.31 -8.95
C ARG A 98 17.32 -14.55 -9.48
N HIS A 99 18.04 -13.50 -9.85
CA HIS A 99 19.42 -13.64 -10.32
C HIS A 99 20.33 -14.30 -9.28
N LEU A 100 20.21 -13.91 -8.02
CA LEU A 100 20.97 -14.51 -6.92
C LEU A 100 20.55 -15.97 -6.68
N ALA A 101 19.26 -16.28 -6.72
CA ALA A 101 18.77 -17.66 -6.59
C ALA A 101 19.30 -18.58 -7.72
N VAL A 102 19.45 -18.07 -8.94
CA VAL A 102 20.11 -18.81 -10.04
C VAL A 102 21.58 -19.07 -9.72
N GLN A 103 22.32 -18.08 -9.19
CA GLN A 103 23.73 -18.25 -8.82
C GLN A 103 23.92 -19.31 -7.73
N GLU A 104 22.95 -19.44 -6.83
CA GLU A 104 22.94 -20.42 -5.74
C GLU A 104 22.39 -21.80 -6.16
N GLY A 105 21.82 -21.93 -7.36
CA GLY A 105 21.17 -23.17 -7.82
C GLY A 105 19.86 -23.49 -7.08
N ASN A 106 19.16 -22.48 -6.57
CA ASN A 106 17.90 -22.64 -5.85
C ASN A 106 16.69 -22.53 -6.80
N ASP A 107 16.40 -23.60 -7.54
CA ASP A 107 15.35 -23.64 -8.56
C ASP A 107 13.94 -23.33 -8.00
N ALA A 108 13.67 -23.69 -6.74
CA ALA A 108 12.39 -23.40 -6.10
C ALA A 108 12.19 -21.90 -5.91
N ALA A 109 13.22 -21.18 -5.43
CA ALA A 109 13.18 -19.73 -5.28
C ALA A 109 13.13 -19.03 -6.64
N VAL A 110 13.85 -19.52 -7.65
CA VAL A 110 13.77 -18.97 -9.01
C VAL A 110 12.35 -19.01 -9.54
N LYS A 111 11.67 -20.16 -9.40
CA LYS A 111 10.28 -20.32 -9.85
C LYS A 111 9.33 -19.38 -9.12
N GLU A 112 9.45 -19.26 -7.79
CA GLU A 112 8.65 -18.34 -6.99
C GLU A 112 8.83 -16.89 -7.46
N TYR A 113 10.08 -16.45 -7.65
CA TYR A 113 10.36 -15.09 -8.11
C TYR A 113 9.89 -14.84 -9.54
N ASP A 114 9.90 -15.84 -10.43
CA ASP A 114 9.32 -15.72 -11.77
C ASP A 114 7.81 -15.45 -11.72
N GLU A 115 7.09 -16.15 -10.84
CA GLU A 115 5.65 -15.96 -10.64
C GLU A 115 5.37 -14.57 -10.05
N GLN A 116 6.13 -14.16 -9.04
CA GLN A 116 5.98 -12.86 -8.37
C GLN A 116 6.31 -11.67 -9.29
N ILE A 117 7.31 -11.78 -10.18
CA ILE A 117 7.60 -10.73 -11.19
C ILE A 117 6.38 -10.49 -12.07
N GLU A 118 5.76 -11.55 -12.57
CA GLU A 118 4.61 -11.43 -13.46
C GLU A 118 3.37 -10.91 -12.69
N GLU A 119 3.15 -11.39 -11.48
CA GLU A 119 2.03 -10.93 -10.64
C GLU A 119 2.15 -9.43 -10.30
N SER A 120 3.31 -8.98 -9.83
CA SER A 120 3.55 -7.56 -9.52
C SER A 120 3.41 -6.66 -10.76
N ARG A 121 3.80 -7.16 -11.95
CA ARG A 121 3.57 -6.45 -13.23
C ARG A 121 2.07 -6.27 -13.48
N VAL A 122 1.28 -7.33 -13.29
CA VAL A 122 -0.18 -7.29 -13.46
C VAL A 122 -0.83 -6.34 -12.44
N HIS A 123 -0.42 -6.37 -11.17
CA HIS A 123 -0.91 -5.45 -10.15
C HIS A 123 -0.62 -3.98 -10.49
N ALA A 124 0.61 -3.66 -10.89
CA ALA A 124 0.97 -2.31 -11.31
C ALA A 124 0.10 -1.82 -12.48
N GLU A 125 -0.19 -2.67 -13.48
CA GLU A 125 -1.08 -2.32 -14.59
C GLU A 125 -2.53 -2.08 -14.15
N GLN A 126 -3.03 -2.92 -13.23
CA GLN A 126 -4.39 -2.77 -12.69
C GLN A 126 -4.54 -1.49 -11.85
N PHE A 127 -3.57 -1.17 -11.00
CA PHE A 127 -3.59 0.07 -10.23
C PHE A 127 -3.47 1.31 -11.12
N LYS A 128 -2.59 1.30 -12.14
CA LYS A 128 -2.49 2.39 -13.14
C LYS A 128 -3.83 2.63 -13.83
N ARG A 129 -4.49 1.56 -14.31
CA ARG A 129 -5.81 1.66 -14.93
C ARG A 129 -6.87 2.21 -13.98
N THR A 130 -6.83 1.78 -12.72
CA THR A 130 -7.76 2.26 -11.68
C THR A 130 -7.57 3.75 -11.41
N LEU A 131 -6.32 4.21 -11.31
CA LEU A 131 -5.97 5.61 -11.12
C LEU A 131 -6.45 6.48 -12.30
N GLU A 132 -6.29 6.02 -13.54
CA GLU A 132 -6.79 6.73 -14.73
C GLU A 132 -8.32 6.88 -14.72
N ILE A 133 -9.05 5.84 -14.30
CA ILE A 133 -10.51 5.87 -14.17
C ILE A 133 -10.92 6.87 -13.08
N ALA A 134 -10.24 6.84 -11.94
CA ALA A 134 -10.48 7.74 -10.83
C ALA A 134 -10.26 9.21 -11.26
N ALA A 135 -9.13 9.52 -11.91
CA ALA A 135 -8.82 10.84 -12.43
C ALA A 135 -9.91 11.39 -13.37
N LYS A 136 -10.43 10.55 -14.29
CA LYS A 136 -11.54 10.92 -15.18
C LYS A 136 -12.83 11.22 -14.41
N ARG A 137 -13.15 10.43 -13.38
CA ARG A 137 -14.32 10.66 -12.52
C ARG A 137 -14.20 11.97 -11.74
N PHE A 138 -13.05 12.24 -11.14
CA PHE A 138 -12.83 13.50 -10.41
C PHE A 138 -12.89 14.72 -11.33
N ALA A 139 -12.31 14.64 -12.52
CA ALA A 139 -12.43 15.72 -13.51
C ALA A 139 -13.88 15.96 -13.95
N ALA A 140 -14.71 14.91 -14.05
CA ALA A 140 -16.13 15.04 -14.35
C ALA A 140 -16.91 15.69 -13.19
N LEU A 141 -16.65 15.25 -11.96
CA LEU A 141 -17.28 15.83 -10.76
C LEU A 141 -16.91 17.31 -10.57
N ALA A 142 -15.64 17.68 -10.75
CA ALA A 142 -15.19 19.07 -10.65
C ALA A 142 -15.96 20.00 -11.61
N LYS A 143 -16.23 19.54 -12.84
CA LYS A 143 -17.06 20.29 -13.80
C LYS A 143 -18.51 20.42 -13.38
N VAL A 144 -19.06 19.41 -12.69
CA VAL A 144 -20.43 19.46 -12.16
C VAL A 144 -20.52 20.45 -11.01
N GLU A 145 -19.57 20.41 -10.08
CA GLU A 145 -19.50 21.33 -8.94
C GLU A 145 -19.26 22.77 -9.39
N GLU A 146 -18.40 23.00 -10.40
CA GLU A 146 -18.21 24.32 -11.00
C GLU A 146 -19.53 24.86 -11.60
N ARG A 147 -20.32 24.02 -12.27
CA ARG A 147 -21.65 24.41 -12.78
C ARG A 147 -22.61 24.76 -11.65
N HIS A 148 -22.63 23.98 -10.56
CA HIS A 148 -23.46 24.27 -9.39
C HIS A 148 -23.05 25.60 -8.75
N ALA A 149 -21.76 25.82 -8.52
CA ALA A 149 -21.23 27.06 -7.96
C ALA A 149 -21.60 28.29 -8.82
N ASN A 150 -21.41 28.20 -10.14
CA ASN A 150 -21.78 29.25 -11.09
C ASN A 150 -23.29 29.51 -11.11
N HIS A 151 -24.11 28.46 -10.98
CA HIS A 151 -25.56 28.59 -10.88
C HIS A 151 -25.97 29.34 -9.61
N TYR A 152 -25.45 28.94 -8.45
CA TYR A 152 -25.73 29.62 -7.18
C TYR A 152 -25.27 31.07 -7.18
N GLN A 153 -24.10 31.37 -7.76
CA GLN A 153 -23.62 32.73 -7.92
C GLN A 153 -24.59 33.56 -8.79
N SER A 154 -25.04 33.02 -9.92
CA SER A 154 -26.01 33.70 -10.79
C SER A 154 -27.34 33.98 -10.09
N VAL A 155 -27.84 33.05 -9.26
CA VAL A 155 -29.06 33.25 -8.47
C VAL A 155 -28.84 34.35 -7.42
N LEU A 156 -27.70 34.32 -6.72
CA LEU A 156 -27.34 35.34 -5.73
C LEU A 156 -27.24 36.75 -6.35
N ASP A 157 -26.62 36.86 -7.52
CA ASP A 157 -26.46 38.14 -8.22
C ASP A 157 -27.82 38.71 -8.64
N LYS A 158 -28.73 37.86 -9.14
CA LYS A 158 -30.12 38.26 -9.45
C LYS A 158 -30.87 38.74 -8.21
N ALA A 159 -30.72 38.06 -7.08
CA ALA A 159 -31.38 38.43 -5.83
C ALA A 159 -30.87 39.77 -5.28
N LYS A 160 -29.59 40.10 -5.48
CA LYS A 160 -29.00 41.39 -5.07
C LYS A 160 -29.38 42.56 -5.98
N ALA A 161 -29.75 42.28 -7.23
CA ALA A 161 -30.13 43.30 -8.22
C ALA A 161 -31.64 43.64 -8.20
N ALA A 162 -32.43 42.92 -7.40
CA ALA A 162 -33.85 43.14 -7.17
C ALA A 162 -34.09 43.97 -5.90
#